data_AF-A0A0U1DB50-F1
#
_entry.id   AF-A0A0U1DB50-F1
#
_cell.length_a   1.000
_cell.length_b   1.000
_cell.length_c   1.000
_cell.angle_alpha   90.00
_cell.angle_beta   90.00
_cell.angle_gamma   90.00
#
_symmetry.space_group_name_H-M   'P 1'
#
loop_
_entity.id
_entity.type
_entity.pdbx_description
1 polymer ?
#
loop_
_entity_poly.entity_id
_entity_poly.type
_entity_poly.pdbx_seq_one_letter_code
_entity_poly.pdbx_strand_id
1 'polypeptide(L)'
;MKVVGSLNLVQTLLREKLFDRLDLWVHPIMLGAGKKVFDGGSVPTNVTLLQPPVASPSGVVFLRYGLADGVPATGDMSDPGRG
;
A
#
# COMPACT_ATOMS: atom_id res chain seq x y z
N MET A 1 8.02 -15.19 -6.79
CA MET A 1 9.29 -14.49 -6.51
C MET A 1 9.04 -13.51 -5.36
N LYS A 2 9.83 -13.50 -4.27
CA LYS A 2 9.66 -12.56 -3.16
C LYS A 2 10.78 -11.52 -3.24
N VAL A 3 10.48 -10.33 -3.74
CA VAL A 3 11.43 -9.22 -3.81
C VAL A 3 11.46 -8.53 -2.45
N VAL A 4 12.50 -8.77 -1.66
CA VAL A 4 12.85 -7.89 -0.52
C VAL A 4 13.75 -6.80 -1.11
N GLY A 5 13.12 -5.82 -1.74
CA GLY A 5 13.79 -4.80 -2.53
C GLY A 5 14.14 -3.55 -1.75
N SER A 6 15.07 -2.75 -2.28
CA SER A 6 15.21 -1.36 -1.87
C SER A 6 13.90 -0.60 -2.14
N LEU A 7 13.65 0.47 -1.41
CA LEU A 7 12.45 1.28 -1.59
C LEU A 7 12.23 1.75 -3.05
N ASN A 8 13.33 1.96 -3.79
CA ASN A 8 13.27 2.32 -5.20
C ASN A 8 12.70 1.19 -6.07
N LEU A 9 13.08 -0.05 -5.80
CA LEU A 9 12.57 -1.21 -6.53
C LEU A 9 11.08 -1.44 -6.26
N VAL A 10 10.65 -1.24 -5.01
CA VAL A 10 9.22 -1.29 -4.64
C VAL A 10 8.44 -0.19 -5.37
N GLN A 11 8.96 1.05 -5.40
CA GLN A 11 8.36 2.15 -6.15
C GLN A 11 8.24 1.87 -7.64
N THR A 12 9.28 1.30 -8.27
CA THR A 12 9.25 0.93 -9.69
C THR A 12 8.22 -0.17 -9.96
N LEU A 13 8.18 -1.23 -9.15
CA LEU A 13 7.22 -2.32 -9.31
C LEU A 13 5.77 -1.85 -9.13
N LEU A 14 5.52 -0.97 -8.16
CA LEU A 14 4.21 -0.35 -7.97
C LEU A 14 3.81 0.54 -9.16
N ARG A 15 4.77 1.28 -9.73
CA ARG A 15 4.52 2.16 -10.89
C ARG A 15 4.14 1.37 -12.13
N GLU A 16 4.86 0.29 -12.41
CA GLU A 16 4.64 -0.53 -13.60
C GLU A 16 3.52 -1.58 -13.41
N LYS A 17 2.90 -1.65 -12.22
CA LYS A 17 1.92 -2.70 -11.84
C LYS A 17 2.43 -4.14 -12.04
N LEU A 18 3.75 -4.34 -12.00
CA LEU A 18 4.40 -5.64 -12.23
C LEU A 18 4.51 -6.46 -10.93
N PHE A 19 3.46 -6.46 -10.11
CA PHE A 19 3.40 -7.27 -8.90
C PHE A 19 2.10 -8.06 -8.83
N ASP A 20 2.22 -9.36 -8.53
CA ASP A 20 1.05 -10.21 -8.30
C ASP A 20 0.55 -10.08 -6.85
N ARG A 21 1.47 -9.77 -5.91
CA ARG A 21 1.21 -9.73 -4.48
C ARG A 21 2.07 -8.71 -3.74
N LEU A 22 1.43 -7.93 -2.87
CA LEU A 22 2.07 -6.98 -1.95
C LEU A 22 1.93 -7.48 -0.50
N ASP A 23 3.04 -7.87 0.10
CA ASP A 23 3.15 -8.24 1.52
C ASP A 23 3.62 -7.00 2.31
N LEU A 24 2.74 -6.36 3.09
CA LEU A 24 2.99 -5.11 3.82
C LEU A 24 3.06 -5.35 5.33
N TRP A 25 4.09 -4.81 5.97
CA TRP A 25 4.26 -4.80 7.42
C TRP A 25 4.13 -3.36 7.93
N VAL A 26 3.10 -3.09 8.72
CA VAL A 26 2.83 -1.78 9.31
C VAL A 26 3.34 -1.77 10.74
N HIS A 27 4.33 -0.92 11.02
CA HIS A 27 4.89 -0.74 12.36
C HIS A 27 4.22 0.46 13.05
N PRO A 28 3.87 0.34 14.35
CA PRO A 28 3.16 1.40 15.08
C PRO A 28 4.13 2.49 15.56
N ILE A 29 4.84 3.13 14.62
CA ILE A 29 5.82 4.19 14.90
C ILE A 29 5.64 5.36 13.92
N MET A 30 5.89 6.57 14.38
CA MET A 30 5.91 7.78 13.55
C MET A 30 7.34 8.31 13.45
N LEU A 31 7.91 8.33 12.25
CA LEU A 31 9.31 8.73 12.04
C LEU A 31 9.50 10.23 11.75
N GLY A 32 8.45 10.94 11.32
CA GLY A 32 8.47 12.39 11.03
C GLY A 32 9.28 12.82 9.79
N ALA A 33 10.34 12.09 9.43
CA ALA A 33 11.16 12.32 8.25
C ALA A 33 11.73 11.00 7.70
N GLY A 34 12.17 11.00 6.44
CA GLY A 34 12.80 9.85 5.80
C GLY A 34 12.29 9.60 4.38
N LYS A 35 12.77 8.51 3.80
CA LYS A 35 12.43 8.12 2.44
C LYS A 35 11.02 7.54 2.39
N LYS A 36 10.12 8.19 1.64
CA LYS A 36 8.72 7.76 1.53
C LYS A 36 8.58 6.60 0.56
N VAL A 37 7.79 5.59 0.93
CA VAL A 37 7.43 4.48 0.02
C VAL A 37 6.67 5.02 -1.19
N PHE A 38 5.80 6.00 -0.97
CA PHE A 38 5.01 6.66 -2.00
C PHE A 38 5.46 8.13 -2.11
N ASP A 39 6.42 8.41 -2.99
CA ASP A 39 6.99 9.74 -3.17
C ASP A 39 6.65 10.30 -4.55
N GLY A 40 5.38 10.70 -4.73
CA GLY A 40 4.89 11.38 -5.95
C GLY A 40 4.81 10.54 -7.23
N GLY A 41 5.22 9.27 -7.20
CA GLY A 41 5.28 8.39 -8.37
C GLY A 41 4.35 7.17 -8.34
N SER A 42 3.48 7.05 -7.34
CA SER A 42 2.55 5.92 -7.23
C SER A 42 1.41 6.07 -8.23
N VAL A 43 1.27 5.07 -9.11
CA VAL A 43 0.11 4.98 -10.02
C VAL A 43 -1.10 4.52 -9.21
N PRO A 44 -2.26 5.22 -9.28
CA PRO A 44 -3.48 4.80 -8.63
C PRO A 44 -3.83 3.35 -9.01
N THR A 45 -3.93 2.49 -7.99
CA THR A 45 -4.04 1.05 -8.17
C THR A 45 -5.00 0.48 -7.14
N ASN A 46 -6.02 -0.25 -7.61
CA ASN A 46 -6.89 -1.00 -6.74
C ASN A 46 -6.14 -2.22 -6.20
N VAL A 47 -6.32 -2.50 -4.91
CA VAL A 47 -5.81 -3.71 -4.28
C VAL A 47 -6.89 -4.37 -3.46
N THR A 48 -6.86 -5.70 -3.41
CA THR A 48 -7.79 -6.49 -2.60
C THR A 48 -7.04 -7.27 -1.54
N LEU A 49 -7.62 -7.36 -0.35
CA LEU A 49 -7.02 -8.12 0.75
C LEU A 49 -7.21 -9.62 0.48
N LEU A 50 -6.11 -10.35 0.35
CA LEU A 50 -6.15 -11.79 0.01
C LEU A 50 -6.38 -12.69 1.22
N GLN A 51 -6.17 -12.18 2.43
CA GLN A 51 -6.36 -12.92 3.68
C GLN A 51 -6.62 -11.94 4.84
N PRO A 52 -7.30 -12.36 5.93
CA PRO A 52 -7.52 -11.49 7.09
C PRO A 52 -6.21 -10.86 7.59
N PRO A 53 -6.22 -9.59 8.05
CA PRO A 53 -5.06 -8.95 8.63
C PRO A 53 -4.57 -9.74 9.85
N VAL A 54 -3.25 -9.84 10.01
CA VAL A 54 -2.67 -10.50 11.18
C VAL A 54 -2.00 -9.45 12.04
N ALA A 55 -2.51 -9.23 13.25
CA ALA A 55 -1.91 -8.34 14.23
C ALA A 55 -1.01 -9.13 15.19
N SER A 56 0.16 -8.58 15.51
CA SER A 56 1.03 -9.11 16.56
C SER A 56 0.77 -8.43 17.92
N PRO A 57 1.16 -9.06 19.04
CA PRO A 57 1.11 -8.41 20.36
C PRO A 57 1.93 -7.12 20.45
N SER A 58 2.95 -6.94 19.59
CA SER A 58 3.76 -5.72 19.52
C SER A 58 3.11 -4.60 18.70
N GLY A 59 1.87 -4.78 18.24
CA GLY A 59 1.13 -3.82 17.44
C GLY A 59 1.54 -3.76 15.96
N VAL A 60 2.37 -4.70 15.49
CA VAL A 60 2.73 -4.79 14.07
C VAL A 60 1.58 -5.48 13.32
N VAL A 61 1.18 -4.94 12.18
CA VAL A 61 0.10 -5.50 11.36
C VAL A 61 0.68 -6.01 10.05
N PHE A 62 0.42 -7.28 9.74
CA PHE A 62 0.74 -7.90 8.47
C PHE A 62 -0.48 -7.92 7.55
N LEU A 63 -0.33 -7.35 6.36
CA LEU A 63 -1.34 -7.25 5.32
C LEU A 63 -0.83 -7.90 4.05
N ARG A 64 -1.70 -8.65 3.36
CA ARG A 64 -1.38 -9.25 2.07
C ARG A 64 -2.43 -8.84 1.05
N TYR A 65 -1.96 -8.10 0.07
CA TYR A 65 -2.79 -7.56 -1.00
C TYR A 65 -2.46 -8.23 -2.34
N GLY A 66 -3.49 -8.43 -3.14
CA GLY A 66 -3.38 -8.74 -4.57
C GLY A 66 -3.74 -7.52 -5.40
N LEU A 67 -3.22 -7.47 -6.62
CA LEU A 67 -3.62 -6.46 -7.60
C LEU A 67 -5.11 -6.67 -7.94
N ALA A 68 -5.87 -5.59 -7.99
CA ALA A 68 -7.26 -5.61 -8.44
C ALA A 68 -7.41 -4.70 -9.67
N ASP A 69 -8.36 -5.06 -10.52
CA ASP A 69 -8.58 -4.35 -11.78
C ASP A 69 -9.13 -2.93 -11.57
N GLY A 70 -8.90 -2.09 -12.57
CA GLY A 70 -9.39 -0.72 -12.63
C GLY A 70 -8.50 0.31 -11.93
N VAL A 71 -9.07 1.50 -11.82
CA VAL A 71 -8.47 2.67 -11.16
C VAL A 71 -9.30 2.98 -9.92
N PRO A 72 -8.69 3.30 -8.76
CA PRO A 72 -9.44 3.69 -7.57
C PRO A 72 -10.39 4.83 -7.86
N ALA A 73 -11.66 4.64 -7.49
CA ALA A 73 -12.62 5.75 -7.47
C ALA A 73 -12.24 6.68 -6.32
N THR A 74 -11.95 7.94 -6.65
CA THR A 74 -11.70 8.98 -5.65
C THR A 74 -13.01 9.69 -5.35
N GLY A 75 -13.39 9.75 -4.08
CA GLY A 75 -14.48 10.63 -3.65
C GLY A 75 -14.00 12.08 -3.57
N ASP A 76 -14.90 13.02 -3.86
CA ASP A 76 -14.65 14.43 -3.59
C ASP A 76 -14.92 14.71 -2.10
N MET A 77 -13.87 15.03 -1.34
CA MET A 77 -13.98 15.34 0.09
C MET A 77 -14.52 16.76 0.35
N SER A 78 -14.80 17.53 -0.70
CA SER A 78 -15.44 18.85 -0.61
C SER A 78 -16.97 18.81 -0.73
N ASP A 79 -17.56 17.64 -0.98
CA ASP A 79 -19.01 17.48 -1.08
C ASP A 79 -19.68 17.56 0.31
N PRO A 80 -20.54 18.57 0.58
CA PRO A 80 -21.10 18.81 1.92
C PRO A 80 -22.08 17.75 2.43
N GLY A 81 -22.38 16.71 1.64
CA GLY A 81 -23.47 15.76 1.88
C GLY A 81 -23.16 14.50 2.70
N ARG A 82 -21.96 14.34 3.27
CA ARG A 82 -21.62 13.17 4.10
C ARG A 82 -21.34 13.55 5.56
N GLY A 83 -22.40 13.51 6.36
CA GLY A 83 -22.37 13.37 7.83
C GLY A 83 -23.00 12.04 8.23
#